data_AF-A0A2N2JR91-F1
#
_entry.id   AF-A0A2N2JR91-F1
#
_cell.length_a   1.000
_cell.length_b   1.000
_cell.length_c   1.000
_cell.angle_alpha   90.00
_cell.angle_beta   90.00
_cell.angle_gamma   90.00
#
_symmetry.space_group_name_H-M   'P 1'
#
loop_
_entity.id
_entity.type
_entity.pdbx_description
1 polymer ?
#
loop_
_entity_poly.entity_id
_entity_poly.type
_entity_poly.pdbx_seq_one_letter_code
_entity_poly.pdbx_strand_id
1 'polypeptide(L)'
;MQTKPKRYGKQAINTRQIKLIHAIKGKLGISDDDYRTLLYGLFEVLSSKALSWAEAEDLITELNGKAGNPPQPSCHKAGKHAETKKYSELDGRPGMATGAQCRMIAGMWGDVSRMPDAESRDKALRQFLYRIVGIDHFRFLRRGHVERVVKALESMGAVAPGRDRDRSGQA
;
A
#
# COMPACT_ATOMS: atom_id res chain seq x y z
N MET A 1 -3.35 -42.91 10.54
CA MET A 1 -2.43 -41.87 10.01
C MET A 1 -2.84 -40.53 10.62
N GLN A 2 -2.09 -40.06 11.61
CA GLN A 2 -2.45 -38.89 12.43
C GLN A 2 -2.13 -37.60 11.66
N THR A 3 -3.14 -36.87 11.19
CA THR A 3 -2.94 -35.46 10.80
C THR A 3 -2.82 -34.63 12.07
N LYS A 4 -1.79 -33.78 12.16
CA LYS A 4 -1.60 -32.85 13.30
C LYS A 4 -2.92 -32.14 13.64
N PRO A 5 -3.29 -31.99 14.93
CA PRO A 5 -4.46 -31.23 15.29
C PRO A 5 -4.29 -29.78 14.82
N LYS A 6 -5.34 -29.20 14.21
CA LYS A 6 -5.38 -27.78 13.85
C LYS A 6 -5.00 -26.99 15.10
N ARG A 7 -3.86 -26.29 15.06
CA ARG A 7 -3.48 -25.35 16.13
C ARG A 7 -4.53 -24.24 16.13
N TYR A 8 -5.51 -24.37 17.02
CA TYR A 8 -6.61 -23.42 17.21
C TYR A 8 -6.00 -22.03 17.43
N GLY A 9 -6.17 -21.15 16.43
CA GLY A 9 -5.57 -19.80 16.40
C GLY A 9 -5.04 -19.37 15.03
N LYS A 10 -4.73 -20.30 14.10
CA LYS A 10 -4.30 -19.94 12.74
C LYS A 10 -5.45 -20.10 11.73
N GLN A 11 -5.70 -19.05 10.93
CA GLN A 11 -6.70 -19.07 9.86
C GLN A 11 -6.48 -20.24 8.90
N ALA A 12 -7.56 -20.90 8.47
CA ALA A 12 -7.50 -21.94 7.46
C ALA A 12 -7.03 -21.37 6.12
N ILE A 13 -6.32 -22.19 5.33
CA ILE A 13 -5.83 -21.80 4.00
C ILE A 13 -6.97 -21.31 3.11
N ASN A 14 -6.73 -20.22 2.38
CA ASN A 14 -7.70 -19.66 1.45
C ASN A 14 -7.63 -20.39 0.09
N THR A 15 -8.78 -20.59 -0.58
CA THR A 15 -8.86 -21.14 -1.95
C THR A 15 -7.96 -20.39 -2.94
N ARG A 16 -7.76 -19.08 -2.74
CA ARG A 16 -6.83 -18.27 -3.54
C ARG A 16 -5.37 -18.70 -3.38
N GLN A 17 -4.93 -19.00 -2.16
CA GLN A 17 -3.57 -19.47 -1.89
C GLN A 17 -3.34 -20.85 -2.51
N ILE A 18 -4.32 -21.75 -2.41
CA ILE A 18 -4.27 -23.06 -3.07
C ILE A 18 -4.06 -22.89 -4.58
N LYS A 19 -4.86 -22.06 -5.24
CA LYS A 19 -4.71 -21.78 -6.68
C LYS A 19 -3.32 -21.23 -7.03
N LEU A 20 -2.79 -20.33 -6.20
CA LEU A 20 -1.48 -19.72 -6.42
C LEU A 20 -0.35 -20.75 -6.30
N ILE A 21 -0.40 -21.61 -5.28
CA ILE A 21 0.57 -22.69 -5.08
C ILE A 21 0.56 -23.64 -6.28
N HIS A 22 -0.63 -24.04 -6.77
CA HIS A 22 -0.73 -24.90 -7.97
C HIS A 22 -0.22 -24.20 -9.24
N ALA A 23 -0.45 -22.89 -9.39
CA ALA A 23 0.08 -22.12 -10.51
C ALA A 23 1.60 -22.05 -10.49
N ILE A 24 2.22 -21.82 -9.32
CA ILE A 24 3.67 -21.78 -9.17
C ILE A 24 4.28 -23.17 -9.35
N LYS A 25 3.66 -24.22 -8.80
CA LYS A 25 4.05 -25.62 -9.04
C LYS A 25 4.07 -25.93 -10.54
N GLY A 26 3.03 -25.54 -11.28
CA GLY A 26 2.96 -25.72 -12.73
C GLY A 26 4.06 -24.96 -13.49
N LYS A 27 4.39 -23.73 -13.06
CA LYS A 27 5.50 -22.96 -13.64
C LYS A 27 6.87 -23.57 -13.38
N LEU A 28 7.06 -24.18 -12.21
CA LEU A 28 8.31 -24.84 -11.84
C LEU A 28 8.47 -26.24 -12.45
N GLY A 29 7.40 -26.81 -13.00
CA GLY A 29 7.42 -28.17 -13.56
C GLY A 29 7.67 -29.26 -12.51
N ILE A 30 7.38 -29.00 -11.23
CA ILE A 30 7.61 -29.95 -10.13
C ILE A 30 6.56 -31.06 -10.19
N SER A 31 7.01 -32.31 -10.14
CA SER A 31 6.14 -33.49 -10.11
C SER A 31 5.29 -33.51 -8.82
N ASP A 32 4.13 -34.20 -8.84
CA ASP A 32 3.32 -34.33 -7.63
C ASP A 32 4.07 -35.02 -6.48
N ASP A 33 5.00 -35.92 -6.79
CA ASP A 33 5.77 -36.67 -5.79
C ASP A 33 6.83 -35.80 -5.10
N ASP A 34 7.60 -35.05 -5.90
CA ASP A 34 8.57 -34.06 -5.39
C ASP A 34 7.89 -32.97 -4.58
N TYR A 35 6.70 -32.53 -5.02
CA TYR A 35 5.89 -31.55 -4.31
C TYR A 35 5.46 -32.07 -2.93
N ARG A 36 5.03 -33.33 -2.84
CA ARG A 36 4.64 -33.95 -1.56
C ARG A 36 5.83 -34.15 -0.63
N THR A 37 6.99 -34.52 -1.17
CA THR A 37 8.24 -34.64 -0.41
C THR A 37 8.66 -33.30 0.18
N LEU A 38 8.54 -32.21 -0.60
CA LEU A 38 8.82 -30.85 -0.14
C LEU A 38 7.84 -30.40 0.96
N LEU A 39 6.54 -30.69 0.82
CA LEU A 39 5.54 -30.37 1.85
C LEU A 39 5.79 -31.15 3.15
N TYR A 40 6.20 -32.41 3.04
CA TYR A 40 6.50 -33.25 4.19
C TYR A 40 7.77 -32.79 4.90
N GLY A 41 8.82 -32.41 4.17
CA GLY A 41 10.08 -31.94 4.75
C GLY A 41 9.97 -30.60 5.48
N LEU A 42 9.14 -29.67 4.99
CA LEU A 42 9.03 -28.33 5.57
C LEU A 42 7.95 -28.22 6.65
N PHE A 43 6.80 -28.85 6.44
CA PHE A 43 5.59 -28.63 7.27
C PHE A 43 5.07 -29.93 7.90
N GLU A 44 5.65 -31.09 7.54
CA GLU A 44 5.19 -32.44 7.92
C GLU A 44 3.71 -32.66 7.54
N VAL A 45 3.28 -32.11 6.39
CA VAL A 45 1.94 -32.30 5.85
C VAL A 45 2.01 -32.98 4.49
N LEU A 46 0.96 -33.74 4.15
CA LEU A 46 0.86 -34.45 2.87
C LEU A 46 0.01 -33.70 1.83
N SER A 47 -0.61 -32.59 2.21
CA SER A 47 -1.50 -31.82 1.34
C SER A 47 -1.47 -30.34 1.69
N SER A 48 -1.49 -29.50 0.66
CA SER A 48 -1.59 -28.04 0.77
C SER A 48 -2.88 -27.60 1.48
N LYS A 49 -3.92 -28.46 1.50
CA LYS A 49 -5.19 -28.21 2.22
C LYS A 49 -5.03 -28.29 3.74
N ALA A 50 -3.98 -28.94 4.23
CA ALA A 50 -3.71 -29.09 5.65
C ALA A 50 -2.84 -27.95 6.21
N LEU A 51 -2.35 -27.04 5.35
CA LEU A 51 -1.56 -25.87 5.77
C LEU A 51 -2.46 -24.81 6.41
N SER A 52 -1.89 -24.07 7.35
CA SER A 52 -2.48 -22.80 7.80
C SER A 52 -2.21 -21.68 6.80
N TRP A 53 -2.96 -20.59 6.90
CA TRP A 53 -2.80 -19.42 6.04
C TRP A 53 -1.36 -18.88 6.04
N ALA A 54 -0.72 -18.81 7.21
CA ALA A 54 0.66 -18.33 7.35
C ALA A 54 1.68 -19.29 6.70
N GLU A 55 1.54 -20.59 6.95
CA GLU A 55 2.41 -21.61 6.36
C GLU A 55 2.26 -21.67 4.83
N ALA A 56 1.06 -21.39 4.31
CA ALA A 56 0.83 -21.26 2.88
C ALA A 56 1.55 -20.05 2.26
N GLU A 57 1.58 -18.88 2.93
CA GLU A 57 2.34 -17.71 2.47
C GLU A 57 3.85 -17.98 2.48
N ASP A 58 4.37 -18.64 3.51
CA ASP A 58 5.78 -19.02 3.58
C ASP A 58 6.15 -19.96 2.43
N LEU A 59 5.32 -20.98 2.16
CA LEU A 59 5.50 -21.88 1.02
C LEU A 59 5.44 -21.15 -0.33
N ILE A 60 4.50 -20.21 -0.51
CA ILE A 60 4.40 -19.38 -1.72
C ILE A 60 5.69 -18.56 -1.92
N THR A 61 6.24 -18.02 -0.84
CA THR A 61 7.47 -17.22 -0.87
C THR A 61 8.67 -18.06 -1.29
N GLU A 62 8.83 -19.25 -0.69
CA GLU A 62 9.92 -20.17 -1.04
C GLU A 62 9.81 -20.67 -2.49
N LEU A 63 8.60 -21.04 -2.93
CA LEU A 63 8.37 -21.48 -4.31
C LEU A 63 8.60 -20.35 -5.33
N ASN A 64 8.21 -19.11 -5.03
CA ASN A 64 8.53 -17.97 -5.90
C ASN A 64 10.04 -17.70 -5.97
N GLY A 65 10.75 -17.80 -4.83
CA GLY A 65 12.21 -17.70 -4.79
C GLY A 65 12.90 -18.74 -5.67
N LYS A 66 12.45 -20.01 -5.60
CA LYS A 66 12.94 -21.09 -6.47
C LYS A 66 12.58 -20.88 -7.95
N ALA A 67 11.46 -20.21 -8.23
CA ALA A 67 11.01 -19.90 -9.59
C ALA A 67 11.71 -18.69 -10.22
N GLY A 68 12.63 -18.02 -9.51
CA GLY A 68 13.26 -16.78 -9.98
C GLY A 68 12.28 -15.62 -10.17
N ASN A 69 11.04 -15.75 -9.70
CA ASN A 69 10.09 -14.66 -9.70
C ASN A 69 10.31 -13.84 -8.43
N PRO A 70 10.49 -12.51 -8.54
CA PRO A 70 10.52 -11.67 -7.34
C PRO A 70 9.23 -11.91 -6.55
N PRO A 71 9.30 -12.00 -5.21
CA PRO A 71 8.13 -12.23 -4.39
C PRO A 71 7.09 -11.19 -4.76
N GLN A 72 5.99 -11.63 -5.41
CA GLN A 72 4.91 -10.72 -5.72
C GLN A 72 4.34 -10.28 -4.37
N PRO A 73 4.33 -8.97 -4.06
CA PRO A 73 3.81 -8.52 -2.79
C PRO A 73 2.37 -8.99 -2.69
N SER A 74 2.11 -9.90 -1.74
CA SER A 74 0.77 -10.33 -1.40
C SER A 74 -0.08 -9.08 -1.25
N CYS A 75 -1.10 -8.91 -2.10
CA CYS A 75 -2.02 -7.78 -2.07
C CYS A 75 -2.83 -7.66 -0.76
N HIS A 76 -2.56 -8.53 0.22
CA HIS A 76 -2.88 -8.32 1.60
C HIS A 76 -1.66 -7.68 2.26
N LYS A 77 -1.74 -6.36 2.48
CA LYS A 77 -0.82 -5.61 3.34
C LYS A 77 -0.59 -6.42 4.60
N ALA A 78 0.51 -7.18 4.63
CA ALA A 78 1.09 -7.64 5.87
C ALA A 78 1.28 -6.37 6.71
N GLY A 79 0.71 -6.39 7.90
CA GLY A 79 0.82 -5.30 8.86
C GLY A 79 2.29 -5.05 9.20
N LYS A 80 2.99 -4.26 8.36
CA LYS A 80 3.83 -3.22 8.92
C LYS A 80 2.89 -2.44 9.84
N HIS A 81 3.23 -2.31 11.11
CA HIS A 81 2.63 -1.32 12.00
C HIS A 81 2.34 -0.09 11.13
N ALA A 82 1.07 0.10 10.78
CA ALA A 82 0.72 1.13 9.84
C ALA A 82 0.93 2.40 10.64
N GLU A 83 2.10 3.01 10.50
CA GLU A 83 2.29 4.39 10.91
C GLU A 83 1.08 5.11 10.33
N THR A 84 0.19 5.55 11.21
CA THR A 84 -1.10 6.12 10.86
C THR A 84 -0.79 7.22 9.87
N LYS A 85 -1.15 7.02 8.60
CA LYS A 85 -0.75 7.93 7.53
C LYS A 85 -1.15 9.33 7.95
N LYS A 86 -0.22 10.30 7.90
CA LYS A 86 -0.49 11.69 8.31
C LYS A 86 -1.86 12.14 7.76
N TYR A 87 -2.70 12.70 8.62
CA TYR A 87 -4.09 13.11 8.32
C TYR A 87 -5.11 11.97 8.08
N SER A 88 -4.83 10.72 8.44
CA SER A 88 -5.82 9.62 8.35
C SER A 88 -7.05 9.85 9.24
N GLU A 89 -6.90 10.61 10.33
CA GLU A 89 -8.00 11.06 11.18
C GLU A 89 -9.03 11.95 10.47
N LEU A 90 -8.65 12.53 9.32
CA LEU A 90 -9.50 13.43 8.55
C LEU A 90 -10.36 12.71 7.51
N ASP A 91 -10.15 11.40 7.31
CA ASP A 91 -10.93 10.56 6.40
C ASP A 91 -12.37 10.33 6.91
N GLY A 92 -13.33 10.12 5.99
CA GLY A 92 -14.72 9.76 6.33
C GLY A 92 -15.66 10.93 6.68
N ARG A 93 -15.19 12.17 6.68
CA ARG A 93 -16.02 13.35 7.02
C ARG A 93 -16.86 13.80 5.82
N PRO A 94 -18.21 13.93 5.95
CA PRO A 94 -19.08 14.31 4.85
C PRO A 94 -18.79 15.75 4.39
N GLY A 95 -18.68 15.96 3.07
CA GLY A 95 -18.41 17.28 2.47
C GLY A 95 -16.99 17.84 2.68
N MET A 96 -16.15 17.15 3.46
CA MET A 96 -14.79 17.59 3.81
C MET A 96 -13.71 16.91 2.96
N ALA A 97 -12.55 17.56 2.85
CA ALA A 97 -11.38 16.99 2.21
C ALA A 97 -10.98 15.69 2.92
N THR A 98 -10.72 14.67 2.12
CA THR A 98 -10.21 13.37 2.61
C THR A 98 -8.77 13.51 3.09
N GLY A 99 -8.34 12.66 4.02
CA GLY A 99 -6.96 12.59 4.46
C GLY A 99 -6.00 12.32 3.30
N ALA A 100 -6.44 11.59 2.27
CA ALA A 100 -5.69 11.42 1.03
C ALA A 100 -5.45 12.74 0.28
N GLN A 101 -6.48 13.58 0.14
CA GLN A 101 -6.37 14.90 -0.49
C GLN A 101 -5.48 15.84 0.33
N CYS A 102 -5.58 15.82 1.66
CA CYS A 102 -4.72 16.62 2.53
C CYS A 102 -3.24 16.21 2.39
N ARG A 103 -2.96 14.91 2.32
CA ARG A 103 -1.60 14.39 2.07
C ARG A 103 -1.06 14.81 0.71
N MET A 104 -1.90 14.78 -0.33
CA MET A 104 -1.52 15.23 -1.66
C MET A 104 -1.11 16.70 -1.66
N ILE A 105 -1.94 17.57 -1.07
CA ILE A 105 -1.64 19.01 -0.95
C ILE A 105 -0.35 19.24 -0.14
N ALA A 106 -0.17 18.53 0.98
CA ALA A 106 1.04 18.65 1.80
C ALA A 106 2.30 18.21 1.04
N GLY A 107 2.20 17.17 0.20
CA GLY A 107 3.28 16.73 -0.68
C GLY A 107 3.63 17.79 -1.73
N MET A 108 2.63 18.27 -2.46
CA MET A 108 2.80 19.34 -3.47
C MET A 108 3.37 20.62 -2.87
N TRP A 109 2.99 20.97 -1.64
CA TRP A 109 3.58 22.09 -0.93
C TRP A 109 5.06 21.86 -0.60
N GLY A 110 5.46 20.62 -0.31
CA GLY A 110 6.86 20.25 -0.12
C GLY A 110 7.73 20.57 -1.32
N ASP A 111 7.21 20.40 -2.54
CA ASP A 111 7.93 20.68 -3.78
C ASP A 111 8.13 22.19 -4.04
N VAL A 112 7.17 23.01 -3.59
CA VAL A 112 7.14 24.46 -3.85
C VAL A 112 7.76 25.26 -2.70
N SER A 113 7.68 24.75 -1.47
CA SER A 113 8.17 25.43 -0.29
C SER A 113 9.69 25.50 -0.28
N ARG A 114 10.22 26.73 -0.25
CA ARG A 114 11.66 27.00 -0.13
C ARG A 114 12.17 27.04 1.32
N MET A 115 11.28 26.80 2.29
CA MET A 115 11.63 26.86 3.72
C MET A 115 12.34 25.58 4.17
N PRO A 116 13.49 25.68 4.87
CA PRO A 116 14.23 24.53 5.36
C PRO A 116 13.56 23.88 6.58
N ASP A 117 12.93 24.68 7.42
CA ASP A 117 12.32 24.24 8.67
C ASP A 117 10.90 23.69 8.48
N ALA A 118 10.57 22.60 9.18
CA ALA A 118 9.29 21.92 9.06
C ALA A 118 8.14 22.77 9.62
N GLU A 119 8.32 23.39 10.79
CA GLU A 119 7.27 24.22 11.40
C GLU A 119 6.97 25.47 10.58
N SER A 120 8.03 26.10 10.06
CA SER A 120 7.93 27.29 9.21
C SER A 120 7.23 26.99 7.90
N ARG A 121 7.50 25.80 7.33
CA ARG A 121 6.81 25.29 6.14
C ARG A 121 5.33 25.00 6.40
N ASP A 122 4.99 24.43 7.55
CA ASP A 122 3.60 24.24 7.97
C ASP A 122 2.89 25.58 8.20
N LYS A 123 3.52 26.56 8.86
CA LYS A 123 2.96 27.92 9.04
C LYS A 123 2.72 28.61 7.70
N ALA A 124 3.68 28.52 6.78
CA ALA A 124 3.54 29.09 5.44
C ALA A 124 2.41 28.42 4.64
N LEU A 125 2.22 27.11 4.80
CA LEU A 125 1.09 26.38 4.21
C LEU A 125 -0.25 26.91 4.73
N ARG A 126 -0.38 27.16 6.04
CA ARG A 126 -1.60 27.73 6.63
C ARG A 126 -1.91 29.11 6.05
N GLN A 127 -0.89 29.97 5.92
CA GLN A 127 -1.04 31.30 5.31
C GLN A 127 -1.42 31.22 3.83
N PHE A 128 -0.85 30.26 3.10
CA PHE A 128 -1.21 30.01 1.72
C PHE A 128 -2.68 29.56 1.58
N LEU A 129 -3.12 28.60 2.40
CA LEU A 129 -4.52 28.17 2.39
C LEU A 129 -5.47 29.33 2.75
N TYR A 130 -5.09 30.19 3.69
CA TYR A 130 -5.89 31.35 4.06
C TYR A 130 -6.02 32.34 2.89
N ARG A 131 -4.93 32.58 2.15
CA ARG A 131 -4.94 33.46 0.97
C ARG A 131 -5.80 32.93 -0.17
N ILE A 132 -5.80 31.62 -0.43
CA ILE A 132 -6.52 31.04 -1.58
C ILE A 132 -8.00 30.79 -1.26
N VAL A 133 -8.30 30.19 -0.10
CA VAL A 133 -9.64 29.71 0.25
C VAL A 133 -10.18 30.26 1.56
N GLY A 134 -9.45 31.13 2.27
CA GLY A 134 -9.89 31.70 3.55
C GLY A 134 -9.85 30.72 4.71
N ILE A 135 -9.13 29.60 4.59
CA ILE A 135 -9.04 28.56 5.63
C ILE A 135 -7.60 28.41 6.07
N ASP A 136 -7.39 28.38 7.38
CA ASP A 136 -6.07 28.28 8.00
C ASP A 136 -5.60 26.82 8.22
N HIS A 137 -6.52 25.86 8.37
CA HIS A 137 -6.17 24.49 8.73
C HIS A 137 -6.85 23.42 7.86
N PHE A 138 -6.13 22.34 7.54
CA PHE A 138 -6.66 21.14 6.85
C PHE A 138 -7.91 20.53 7.50
N ARG A 139 -8.16 20.79 8.79
CA ARG A 139 -9.34 20.30 9.49
C ARG A 139 -10.62 20.94 8.96
N PHE A 140 -10.55 22.16 8.44
CA PHE A 140 -11.70 22.91 7.90
C PHE A 140 -11.76 22.89 6.38
N LEU A 141 -10.80 22.23 5.71
CA LEU A 141 -10.74 22.16 4.26
C LEU A 141 -11.88 21.30 3.71
N ARG A 142 -12.73 21.89 2.86
CA ARG A 142 -13.84 21.23 2.16
C ARG A 142 -13.38 20.64 0.83
N ARG A 143 -14.09 19.63 0.30
CA ARG A 143 -13.75 19.02 -0.99
C ARG A 143 -13.72 20.04 -2.13
N GLY A 144 -14.69 20.96 -2.18
CA GLY A 144 -14.74 22.00 -3.21
C GLY A 144 -13.57 23.01 -3.16
N HIS A 145 -12.85 23.08 -2.04
CA HIS A 145 -11.67 23.93 -1.91
C HIS A 145 -10.39 23.24 -2.40
N VAL A 146 -10.35 21.91 -2.40
CA VAL A 146 -9.17 21.11 -2.80
C VAL A 146 -8.76 21.45 -4.23
N GLU A 147 -9.69 21.51 -5.18
CA GLU A 147 -9.37 21.79 -6.58
C GLU A 147 -8.72 23.17 -6.77
N ARG A 148 -9.23 24.19 -6.07
CA ARG A 148 -8.66 25.55 -6.12
C ARG A 148 -7.24 25.60 -5.57
N VAL A 149 -7.00 24.89 -4.46
CA VAL A 149 -5.68 24.80 -3.83
C VAL A 149 -4.70 24.05 -4.74
N VAL A 150 -5.11 22.93 -5.33
CA VAL A 150 -4.28 22.15 -6.27
C VAL A 150 -3.91 22.99 -7.49
N LYS A 151 -4.86 23.66 -8.14
CA LYS A 151 -4.58 24.55 -9.28
C LYS A 151 -3.59 25.66 -8.92
N ALA A 152 -3.74 26.27 -7.75
CA ALA A 152 -2.80 27.30 -7.28
C ALA A 152 -1.39 26.74 -7.06
N LEU A 153 -1.26 25.52 -6.54
CA LEU A 153 0.04 24.85 -6.37
C LEU A 153 0.67 24.46 -7.71
N GLU A 154 -0.13 24.00 -8.69
CA GLU A 154 0.34 23.73 -10.04
C GLU A 154 0.88 25.00 -10.72
N SER A 155 0.21 26.14 -10.57
CA SER A 155 0.71 27.44 -11.06
C SER A 155 2.02 27.88 -10.41
N MET A 156 2.35 27.36 -9.22
CA MET A 156 3.63 27.59 -8.54
C MET A 156 4.71 26.55 -8.92
N GLY A 157 4.37 25.56 -9.76
CA GLY A 157 5.30 24.54 -10.25
C GLY A 157 5.26 23.19 -9.55
N ALA A 158 4.31 22.97 -8.62
CA ALA A 158 4.09 21.66 -7.99
C ALA A 158 3.60 20.63 -9.02
N VAL A 159 3.94 19.35 -8.82
CA VAL A 159 3.48 18.25 -9.68
C VAL A 159 2.44 17.42 -8.94
N ALA A 160 1.24 17.31 -9.50
CA ALA A 160 0.22 16.43 -8.96
C ALA A 160 0.55 14.95 -9.25
N PRO A 161 0.35 14.03 -8.28
CA PRO A 161 0.61 12.61 -8.50
C PRO A 161 -0.26 12.06 -9.64
N GLY A 162 0.37 11.52 -10.68
CA GLY A 162 -0.31 10.93 -11.85
C GLY A 162 -0.38 11.82 -13.10
N ARG A 163 0.12 13.06 -13.07
CA ARG A 163 0.45 13.84 -14.28
C ARG A 163 1.95 13.77 -14.52
N ASP A 164 2.37 12.98 -15.49
CA ASP A 164 3.75 13.02 -16.00
C ASP A 164 4.03 14.41 -16.59
N ARG A 165 5.21 14.98 -16.28
CA ARG A 165 5.69 16.21 -16.94
C ARG A 165 6.09 15.83 -18.37
N ASP A 166 5.19 15.96 -19.33
CA ASP A 166 5.64 16.29 -20.67
C ASP A 166 6.07 17.76 -20.64
N ARG A 167 7.35 17.98 -20.31
CA ARG A 167 7.97 19.31 -20.36
C ARG A 167 8.33 19.60 -21.81
N SER A 168 7.33 19.71 -22.68
CA SER A 168 7.46 20.30 -24.01
C SER A 168 7.54 21.81 -23.83
N GLY A 169 8.63 22.40 -24.32
CA GLY A 169 9.00 23.79 -24.08
C GLY A 169 7.98 24.81 -24.61
N GLN A 170 8.02 25.98 -23.96
CA GLN A 170 7.55 27.32 -24.34
C GLN A 170 7.61 28.14 -23.04
N ALA A 171 8.14 29.34 -22.94
CA ALA A 171 8.97 30.21 -23.78
C ALA A 171 9.63 31.19 -22.78
#